data_AF-A0A7C6AXP8-F1
#
_entry.id   AF-A0A7C6AXP8-F1
#
_cell.length_a   1.000
_cell.length_b   1.000
_cell.length_c   1.000
_cell.angle_alpha   90.00
_cell.angle_beta   90.00
_cell.angle_gamma   90.00
#
_symmetry.space_group_name_H-M   'P 1'
#
loop_
_entity.id
_entity.type
_entity.pdbx_description
1 polymer ?
#
loop_
_entity_poly.entity_id
_entity_poly.type
_entity_poly.pdbx_seq_one_letter_code
_entity_poly.pdbx_strand_id
1 'polypeptide(L)'
;MPLRFWQKWCDYPREWMIPSSTRIQALHDWERQTSAVRWGLVTGYAPLESYGTLLPGDYYVFLAILHEFMNRHGLTNPPEETLALLGAISTDDRQQHQTKPGRSREQLSLDQPCYCFLSHNYEMIAFPCSSQPNVWQLTELVFFPDGRPRGPSEPLLVESSDSNVLGILGQSPLQGGETFPATGQESCHIHRFQPGHITIEAMVMKPAILVLAEQFLSGWRVRVQSQDHSTSWETSPLRVNRIMMGVALPPGEWQVTWSYRDPGLGLGAAISGMAWFTLIILATVRVVWANQCRSSQKSKLSAFLASCGG
;
A
#
# COMPACT_ATOMS: atom_id res chain seq x y z
N MET A 1 -5.43 32.50 15.03
CA MET A 1 -6.35 31.34 15.09
C MET A 1 -5.59 30.16 15.67
N PRO A 2 -6.12 29.40 16.65
CA PRO A 2 -5.46 28.19 17.12
C PRO A 2 -5.39 27.17 15.97
N LEU A 3 -4.20 26.59 15.76
CA LEU A 3 -3.98 25.52 14.79
C LEU A 3 -4.89 24.34 15.15
N ARG A 4 -5.68 23.85 14.19
CA ARG A 4 -6.50 22.65 14.39
C ARG A 4 -5.58 21.44 14.43
N PHE A 5 -5.85 20.44 15.28
CA PHE A 5 -4.91 19.32 15.46
C PHE A 5 -4.69 18.49 14.19
N TRP A 6 -5.69 18.42 13.31
CA TRP A 6 -5.61 17.74 12.01
C TRP A 6 -4.83 18.53 10.95
N GLN A 7 -4.54 19.81 11.19
CA GLN A 7 -3.88 20.68 10.22
C GLN A 7 -2.42 20.27 9.96
N LYS A 8 -1.74 19.66 10.95
CA LYS A 8 -0.40 19.09 10.77
C LYS A 8 -0.32 17.93 9.76
N TRP A 9 -1.46 17.30 9.47
CA TRP A 9 -1.53 16.13 8.58
C TRP A 9 -1.88 16.51 7.14
N CYS A 10 -2.43 17.72 6.94
CA CYS A 10 -2.91 18.20 5.63
C CYS A 10 -2.05 19.33 5.06
N ASP A 11 -1.38 20.11 5.90
CA ASP A 11 -0.50 21.18 5.45
C ASP A 11 0.93 20.62 5.31
N TYR A 12 1.49 20.71 4.11
CA TYR A 12 2.93 20.55 3.95
C TYR A 12 3.66 21.55 4.87
N PRO A 13 4.78 21.17 5.49
CA PRO A 13 5.58 22.09 6.29
C PRO A 13 5.87 23.36 5.49
N ARG A 14 5.72 24.56 6.08
CA ARG A 14 5.79 25.83 5.32
C ARG A 14 7.16 26.04 4.67
N GLU A 15 8.19 25.49 5.29
CA GLU A 15 9.55 25.36 4.75
C GLU A 15 9.59 24.64 3.38
N TRP A 16 8.53 23.92 3.00
CA TRP A 16 8.41 23.26 1.71
C TRP A 16 7.87 24.14 0.57
N MET A 17 7.54 25.41 0.83
CA MET A 17 7.25 26.37 -0.24
C MET A 17 8.52 26.93 -0.89
N ILE A 18 9.66 26.84 -0.22
CA ILE A 18 10.96 27.29 -0.75
C ILE A 18 11.59 26.13 -1.53
N PRO A 19 12.11 26.31 -2.75
CA PRO A 19 12.82 25.25 -3.47
C PRO A 19 13.98 24.68 -2.63
N SER A 20 14.13 23.36 -2.57
CA SER A 20 15.26 22.71 -1.90
C SER A 20 15.71 21.49 -2.70
N SER A 21 17.02 21.27 -2.79
CA SER A 21 17.62 20.06 -3.36
C SER A 21 17.31 18.80 -2.55
N THR A 22 16.99 18.94 -1.26
CA THR A 22 16.61 17.83 -0.36
C THR A 22 15.10 17.60 -0.30
N ARG A 23 14.29 18.31 -1.10
CA ARG A 23 12.83 18.29 -1.00
C ARG A 23 12.23 16.89 -1.17
N ILE A 24 12.77 16.11 -2.10
CA ILE A 24 12.29 14.75 -2.37
C ILE A 24 12.62 13.80 -1.21
N GLN A 25 13.79 13.97 -0.57
CA GLN A 25 14.14 13.20 0.63
C GLN A 25 13.21 13.56 1.79
N ALA A 26 13.02 14.86 2.06
CA ALA A 26 12.15 15.31 3.15
C ALA A 26 10.70 14.84 2.96
N LEU A 27 10.21 14.85 1.71
CA LEU A 27 8.90 14.31 1.35
C LEU A 27 8.82 12.81 1.60
N HIS A 28 9.82 12.06 1.15
CA HIS A 28 9.91 10.61 1.35
C HIS A 28 9.95 10.22 2.83
N ASP A 29 10.76 10.89 3.63
CA ASP A 29 10.88 10.65 5.07
C ASP A 29 9.54 10.92 5.78
N TRP A 30 8.86 12.01 5.41
CA TRP A 30 7.54 12.35 5.94
C TRP A 30 6.47 11.33 5.54
N GLU A 31 6.44 10.87 4.27
CA GLU A 31 5.53 9.82 3.80
C GLU A 31 5.77 8.51 4.58
N ARG A 32 7.04 8.10 4.77
CA ARG A 32 7.39 6.91 5.58
C ARG A 32 6.95 7.04 7.03
N GLN A 33 7.12 8.22 7.65
CA GLN A 33 6.77 8.43 9.06
C GLN A 33 5.26 8.51 9.29
N THR A 34 4.53 9.19 8.40
CA THR A 34 3.10 9.47 8.59
C THR A 34 2.21 8.40 7.98
N SER A 35 2.74 7.57 7.07
CA SER A 35 1.94 6.73 6.18
C SER A 35 0.86 7.52 5.42
N ALA A 36 1.04 8.83 5.28
CA ALA A 36 0.09 9.69 4.61
C ALA A 36 0.11 9.38 3.12
N VAL A 37 -1.02 8.93 2.60
CA VAL A 37 -1.28 8.94 1.16
C VAL A 37 -1.37 10.40 0.74
N ARG A 38 -0.75 10.75 -0.39
CA ARG A 38 -0.86 12.07 -1.01
C ARG A 38 -2.33 12.42 -1.28
N TRP A 39 -2.98 13.09 -0.33
CA TRP A 39 -4.30 13.70 -0.54
C TRP A 39 -4.12 15.02 -1.27
N GLY A 40 -3.83 14.95 -2.57
CA GLY A 40 -4.04 16.11 -3.42
C GLY A 40 -5.54 16.29 -3.62
N LEU A 41 -6.20 17.18 -2.84
CA LEU A 41 -7.36 18.00 -3.23
C LEU A 41 -8.09 18.64 -2.04
N VAL A 42 -7.71 19.88 -1.70
CA VAL A 42 -8.62 20.89 -1.09
C VAL A 42 -8.64 22.18 -1.94
N THR A 43 -8.03 22.20 -3.13
CA THR A 43 -7.76 23.44 -3.88
C THR A 43 -8.53 23.61 -5.21
N GLY A 44 -9.57 22.82 -5.49
CA GLY A 44 -10.60 23.21 -6.47
C GLY A 44 -10.20 23.21 -7.96
N TYR A 45 -9.05 22.67 -8.34
CA TYR A 45 -8.75 22.32 -9.73
C TYR A 45 -8.89 20.81 -9.90
N ALA A 46 -9.82 20.38 -10.76
CA ALA A 46 -10.13 18.97 -11.01
C ALA A 46 -8.88 18.22 -11.53
N PRO A 47 -8.46 17.12 -10.89
CA PRO A 47 -7.36 16.30 -11.38
C PRO A 47 -7.96 15.29 -12.36
N LEU A 48 -8.12 15.70 -13.61
CA LEU A 48 -8.48 14.76 -14.68
C LEU A 48 -7.26 14.06 -15.30
N GLU A 49 -6.02 14.32 -14.83
CA GLU A 49 -4.82 13.72 -15.44
C GLU A 49 -3.73 13.25 -14.45
N SER A 50 -3.92 13.32 -13.12
CA SER A 50 -2.83 13.04 -12.18
C SER A 50 -2.76 11.60 -11.70
N TYR A 51 -2.34 10.66 -12.56
CA TYR A 51 -1.81 9.36 -12.10
C TYR A 51 -0.59 9.52 -11.16
N GLY A 52 0.00 10.72 -11.06
CA GLY A 52 1.12 11.04 -10.17
C GLY A 52 0.77 11.41 -8.72
N THR A 53 -0.51 11.58 -8.36
CA THR A 53 -0.89 12.02 -6.99
C THR A 53 -1.04 10.88 -6.01
N LEU A 54 -0.93 9.61 -6.40
CA LEU A 54 -0.98 8.47 -5.46
C LEU A 54 0.33 7.66 -5.41
N LEU A 55 1.37 8.11 -6.12
CA LEU A 55 2.65 7.40 -6.19
C LEU A 55 3.46 7.69 -4.91
N PRO A 56 3.83 6.66 -4.12
CA PRO A 56 4.82 6.77 -3.05
C PRO A 56 6.12 7.35 -3.59
N GLY A 57 6.86 8.06 -2.73
CA GLY A 57 8.13 8.70 -3.08
C GLY A 57 9.13 7.74 -3.73
N ASP A 58 9.16 6.48 -3.29
CA ASP A 58 10.02 5.43 -3.88
C ASP A 58 9.72 5.19 -5.36
N TYR A 59 8.44 5.08 -5.72
CA TYR A 59 8.02 4.85 -7.10
C TYR A 59 8.26 6.09 -7.96
N TYR A 60 8.03 7.29 -7.40
CA TYR A 60 8.30 8.54 -8.10
C TYR A 60 9.80 8.69 -8.42
N VAL A 61 10.67 8.43 -7.45
CA VAL A 61 12.14 8.49 -7.63
C VAL A 61 12.59 7.47 -8.67
N PHE A 62 12.04 6.26 -8.62
CA PHE A 62 12.30 5.25 -9.64
C PHE A 62 11.92 5.72 -11.05
N LEU A 63 10.72 6.27 -11.25
CA LEU A 63 10.31 6.79 -12.55
C LEU A 63 11.19 7.94 -13.03
N ALA A 64 11.62 8.81 -12.12
CA ALA A 64 12.52 9.92 -12.46
C ALA A 64 13.90 9.42 -12.93
N ILE A 65 14.48 8.44 -12.22
CA ILE A 65 15.75 7.81 -12.60
C ILE A 65 15.61 7.07 -13.94
N LEU A 66 14.53 6.30 -14.11
CA LEU A 66 14.25 5.61 -15.37
C LEU A 66 14.11 6.58 -16.54
N HIS A 67 13.40 7.68 -16.36
CA HIS A 67 13.25 8.71 -17.39
C HIS A 67 14.59 9.38 -17.73
N GLU A 68 15.42 9.69 -16.71
CA GLU A 68 16.77 10.20 -16.94
C GLU A 68 17.64 9.21 -17.70
N PHE A 69 17.61 7.93 -17.32
CA PHE A 69 18.31 6.86 -18.03
C PHE A 69 17.89 6.78 -19.49
N MET A 70 16.57 6.74 -19.76
CA MET A 70 16.04 6.71 -21.13
C MET A 70 16.51 7.90 -21.96
N ASN A 71 16.50 9.12 -21.38
CA ASN A 71 16.98 10.32 -22.08
C ASN A 71 18.48 10.27 -22.37
N ARG A 72 19.31 9.80 -21.43
CA ARG A 72 20.76 9.67 -21.64
C ARG A 72 21.10 8.66 -22.76
N HIS A 73 20.28 7.62 -22.90
CA HIS A 73 20.48 6.55 -23.89
C HIS A 73 19.65 6.69 -25.17
N GLY A 74 18.86 7.76 -25.31
CA GLY A 74 18.01 8.00 -26.49
C GLY A 74 16.91 6.95 -26.67
N LEU A 75 16.42 6.35 -25.58
CA LEU A 75 15.39 5.32 -25.60
C LEU A 75 13.99 5.94 -25.58
N THR A 76 13.10 5.45 -26.44
CA THR A 76 11.68 5.86 -26.45
C THR A 76 10.82 5.01 -25.52
N ASN A 77 11.23 3.77 -25.26
CA ASN A 77 10.54 2.83 -24.39
C ASN A 77 11.43 2.43 -23.20
N PRO A 78 10.85 2.10 -22.03
CA PRO A 78 11.61 1.55 -20.92
C PRO A 78 12.35 0.26 -21.31
N PRO A 79 13.54 -0.01 -20.75
CA PRO A 79 14.23 -1.29 -20.93
C PRO A 79 13.35 -2.47 -20.49
N GLU A 80 13.33 -3.54 -21.28
CA GLU A 80 12.54 -4.75 -21.00
C GLU A 80 12.92 -5.36 -19.65
N GLU A 81 14.18 -5.28 -19.25
CA GLU A 81 14.69 -5.75 -17.97
C GLU A 81 14.02 -5.03 -16.80
N THR A 82 13.82 -3.71 -16.94
CA THR A 82 13.17 -2.89 -15.91
C THR A 82 11.68 -3.22 -15.81
N LEU A 83 11.02 -3.44 -16.95
CA LEU A 83 9.61 -3.84 -16.99
C LEU A 83 9.43 -5.23 -16.37
N ALA A 84 10.27 -6.19 -16.76
CA ALA A 84 10.26 -7.55 -16.22
C ALA A 84 10.43 -7.56 -14.70
N LEU A 85 11.30 -6.70 -14.17
CA LEU A 85 11.52 -6.58 -12.73
C LEU A 85 10.30 -6.03 -11.96
N LEU A 86 9.43 -5.28 -12.63
CA LEU A 86 8.14 -4.83 -12.10
C LEU A 86 7.00 -5.84 -12.37
N GLY A 87 7.29 -6.99 -12.99
CA GLY A 87 6.27 -7.95 -13.43
C GLY A 87 5.45 -7.46 -14.63
N ALA A 88 5.91 -6.43 -15.35
CA ALA A 88 5.29 -5.94 -16.57
C ALA A 88 5.89 -6.64 -17.80
N ILE A 89 5.03 -7.23 -18.64
CA ILE A 89 5.45 -8.04 -19.80
C ILE A 89 5.78 -7.14 -21.00
N SER A 90 5.02 -6.06 -21.21
CA SER A 90 5.26 -5.06 -22.25
C SER A 90 4.41 -3.80 -22.01
N THR A 91 4.83 -2.66 -22.55
CA THR A 91 4.00 -1.44 -22.57
C THR A 91 2.81 -1.55 -23.54
N ASP A 92 2.88 -2.45 -24.52
CA ASP A 92 1.92 -2.53 -25.65
C ASP A 92 0.80 -3.58 -25.49
N ASP A 93 0.88 -4.48 -24.50
CA ASP A 93 -0.13 -5.54 -24.30
C ASP A 93 -1.57 -4.99 -24.12
N ARG A 94 -1.68 -3.74 -23.64
CA ARG A 94 -2.96 -3.08 -23.43
C ARG A 94 -3.66 -2.70 -24.75
N GLN A 95 -2.93 -2.48 -25.83
CA GLN A 95 -3.53 -2.14 -27.14
C GLN A 95 -4.03 -3.37 -27.91
N GLN A 96 -3.37 -4.52 -27.78
CA GLN A 96 -3.81 -5.75 -28.46
C GLN A 96 -5.10 -6.33 -27.87
N HIS A 97 -5.33 -6.18 -26.55
CA HIS A 97 -6.56 -6.67 -25.92
C HIS A 97 -7.81 -5.83 -26.22
N GLN A 98 -7.68 -4.55 -26.60
CA GLN A 98 -8.84 -3.69 -26.89
C GLN A 98 -9.36 -3.80 -28.33
N THR A 99 -8.60 -4.37 -29.26
CA THR A 99 -8.93 -4.36 -30.71
C THR A 99 -9.69 -5.58 -31.22
N LYS A 100 -10.01 -6.58 -30.38
CA LYS A 100 -10.90 -7.71 -30.74
C LYS A 100 -12.28 -7.59 -30.07
N PRO A 101 -13.25 -6.88 -30.68
CA PRO A 101 -14.63 -6.94 -30.24
C PRO A 101 -15.18 -8.35 -30.51
N GLY A 102 -15.48 -9.11 -29.45
CA GLY A 102 -16.19 -10.39 -29.56
C GLY A 102 -15.70 -11.55 -28.69
N ARG A 103 -14.66 -11.39 -27.86
CA ARG A 103 -14.22 -12.48 -26.96
C ARG A 103 -15.00 -12.45 -25.64
N SER A 104 -15.83 -13.45 -25.42
CA SER A 104 -16.61 -13.67 -24.19
C SER A 104 -15.72 -13.64 -22.95
N ARG A 105 -16.19 -12.95 -21.91
CA ARG A 105 -15.50 -12.59 -20.66
C ARG A 105 -15.10 -13.78 -19.77
N GLU A 106 -15.43 -15.01 -20.15
CA GLU A 106 -15.28 -16.22 -19.31
C GLU A 106 -14.04 -17.09 -19.63
N GLN A 107 -13.22 -16.72 -20.62
CA GLN A 107 -11.98 -17.46 -20.98
C GLN A 107 -10.74 -16.56 -20.97
N LEU A 108 -10.52 -15.84 -19.87
CA LEU A 108 -9.19 -15.32 -19.50
C LEU A 108 -8.51 -16.37 -18.59
N SER A 109 -8.07 -17.47 -19.18
CA SER A 109 -7.32 -18.51 -18.49
C SER A 109 -6.01 -18.74 -19.25
N LEU A 110 -4.88 -18.52 -18.56
CA LEU A 110 -3.48 -18.90 -18.86
C LEU A 110 -2.45 -17.84 -19.30
N ASP A 111 -2.82 -16.61 -19.69
CA ASP A 111 -1.84 -15.52 -19.94
C ASP A 111 -2.03 -14.34 -18.98
N GLN A 112 -2.34 -14.68 -17.73
CA GLN A 112 -2.55 -13.69 -16.69
C GLN A 112 -1.17 -13.18 -16.28
N PRO A 113 -0.89 -11.85 -16.36
CA PRO A 113 0.39 -11.32 -15.94
C PRO A 113 0.67 -11.82 -14.52
N CYS A 114 1.83 -12.44 -14.33
CA CYS A 114 2.21 -13.06 -13.07
C CYS A 114 2.41 -11.99 -12.00
N TYR A 115 1.32 -11.60 -11.35
CA TYR A 115 1.32 -10.68 -10.22
C TYR A 115 2.04 -11.27 -9.00
N CYS A 116 2.28 -12.59 -8.97
CA CYS A 116 3.06 -13.22 -7.92
C CYS A 116 4.06 -14.24 -8.47
N PHE A 117 5.20 -14.36 -7.80
CA PHE A 117 6.22 -15.35 -8.11
C PHE A 117 7.05 -15.70 -6.85
N LEU A 118 7.65 -16.90 -6.86
CA LEU A 118 8.59 -17.33 -5.83
C LEU A 118 10.01 -16.99 -6.28
N SER A 119 10.82 -16.45 -5.37
CA SER A 119 12.24 -16.21 -5.63
C SER A 119 13.12 -16.78 -4.53
N HIS A 120 14.19 -17.43 -4.98
CA HIS A 120 15.28 -17.96 -4.15
C HIS A 120 16.56 -17.15 -4.30
N ASN A 121 16.62 -16.27 -5.29
CA ASN A 121 17.75 -15.41 -5.55
C ASN A 121 17.45 -14.04 -4.96
N TYR A 122 17.86 -13.82 -3.72
CA TYR A 122 17.68 -12.56 -3.02
C TYR A 122 18.91 -12.17 -2.21
N GLU A 123 19.06 -10.87 -2.00
CA GLU A 123 20.09 -10.27 -1.17
C GLU A 123 19.41 -9.34 -0.16
N MET A 124 19.80 -9.48 1.11
CA MET A 124 19.27 -8.66 2.19
C MET A 124 20.05 -7.35 2.23
N ILE A 125 19.36 -6.23 2.03
CA ILE A 125 19.95 -4.92 2.27
C ILE A 125 19.70 -4.55 3.74
N ALA A 126 20.74 -4.74 4.56
CA ALA A 126 20.77 -4.17 5.90
C ALA A 126 21.11 -2.69 5.78
N PHE A 127 20.24 -1.80 6.28
CA PHE A 127 20.55 -0.38 6.34
C PHE A 127 21.45 -0.11 7.56
N PRO A 128 22.72 0.30 7.37
CA PRO A 128 23.54 0.73 8.49
C PRO A 128 22.93 1.98 9.12
N CYS A 129 22.81 1.97 10.45
CA CYS A 129 22.11 2.97 11.23
C CYS A 129 22.77 4.37 11.21
N SER A 130 23.95 4.53 10.62
CA SER A 130 24.80 5.73 10.77
C SER A 130 24.90 6.66 9.55
N SER A 131 24.55 6.20 8.34
CA SER A 131 24.47 7.05 7.15
C SER A 131 23.49 6.46 6.15
N GLN A 132 22.21 6.81 6.27
CA GLN A 132 21.22 6.34 5.31
C GLN A 132 21.53 6.99 3.95
N PRO A 133 21.80 6.21 2.89
CA PRO A 133 21.87 6.77 1.54
C PRO A 133 20.56 7.49 1.27
N ASN A 134 20.62 8.61 0.55
CA ASN A 134 19.40 9.31 0.19
C ASN A 134 18.55 8.40 -0.74
N VAL A 135 17.25 8.69 -0.83
CA VAL A 135 16.28 7.91 -1.59
C VAL A 135 16.69 7.74 -3.05
N TRP A 136 17.35 8.73 -3.64
CA TRP A 136 17.87 8.69 -5.01
C TRP A 136 18.97 7.64 -5.16
N GLN A 137 20.04 7.75 -4.36
CA GLN A 137 21.17 6.82 -4.37
C GLN A 137 20.72 5.39 -4.10
N LEU A 138 19.81 5.21 -3.15
CA LEU A 138 19.31 3.89 -2.82
C LEU A 138 18.45 3.30 -3.94
N THR A 139 17.61 4.12 -4.58
CA THR A 139 16.78 3.65 -5.70
C THR A 139 17.63 3.37 -6.93
N GLU A 140 18.66 4.18 -7.19
CA GLU A 140 19.65 3.96 -8.23
C GLU A 140 20.44 2.67 -7.98
N LEU A 141 20.94 2.44 -6.75
CA LEU A 141 21.61 1.19 -6.37
C LEU A 141 20.72 -0.05 -6.61
N VAL A 142 19.42 0.09 -6.34
CA VAL A 142 18.47 -1.02 -6.46
C VAL A 142 18.11 -1.31 -7.91
N PHE A 143 17.73 -0.31 -8.69
CA PHE A 143 17.20 -0.51 -10.04
C PHE A 143 18.25 -0.35 -11.15
N PHE A 144 19.30 0.42 -10.89
CA PHE A 144 20.33 0.77 -11.86
C PHE A 144 21.75 0.59 -11.28
N PRO A 145 22.09 -0.61 -10.74
CA PRO A 145 23.43 -0.85 -10.22
C PRO A 145 24.47 -0.57 -11.32
N ASP A 146 25.52 0.19 -10.99
CA ASP A 146 26.56 0.63 -11.93
C ASP A 146 26.02 1.38 -13.17
N GLY A 147 24.86 2.03 -13.04
CA GLY A 147 24.23 2.82 -14.11
C GLY A 147 23.57 1.98 -15.21
N ARG A 148 23.42 0.66 -15.03
CA ARG A 148 22.70 -0.23 -15.97
C ARG A 148 21.43 -0.78 -15.33
N PRO A 149 20.33 -0.99 -16.09
CA PRO A 149 19.12 -1.59 -15.56
C PRO A 149 19.37 -2.96 -14.92
N ARG A 150 18.81 -3.19 -13.74
CA ARG A 150 18.84 -4.49 -13.06
C ARG A 150 18.00 -5.50 -13.85
N GLY A 151 18.62 -6.62 -14.21
CA GLY A 151 17.96 -7.72 -14.93
C GLY A 151 17.13 -8.64 -14.03
N PRO A 152 16.21 -9.44 -14.61
CA PRO A 152 15.40 -10.41 -13.85
C PRO A 152 16.23 -11.57 -13.27
N SER A 153 17.41 -11.84 -13.82
CA SER A 153 18.33 -12.88 -13.32
C SER A 153 19.14 -12.42 -12.10
N GLU A 154 19.14 -11.12 -11.78
CA GLU A 154 19.86 -10.58 -10.64
C GLU A 154 19.11 -10.85 -9.33
N PRO A 155 19.82 -10.92 -8.19
CA PRO A 155 19.17 -11.12 -6.91
C PRO A 155 18.17 -10.00 -6.62
N LEU A 156 17.01 -10.39 -6.09
CA LEU A 156 16.03 -9.45 -5.54
C LEU A 156 16.59 -8.79 -4.28
N LEU A 157 16.42 -7.48 -4.18
CA LEU A 157 16.87 -6.74 -3.01
C LEU A 157 15.75 -6.63 -1.99
N VAL A 158 15.99 -7.14 -0.79
CA VAL A 158 14.98 -7.27 0.25
C VAL A 158 15.36 -6.37 1.42
N GLU A 159 14.47 -5.43 1.73
CA GLU A 159 14.60 -4.55 2.89
C GLU A 159 13.87 -5.19 4.07
N SER A 160 14.62 -5.67 5.06
CA SER A 160 14.07 -6.09 6.35
C SER A 160 15.11 -6.00 7.46
N SER A 161 14.66 -5.59 8.64
CA SER A 161 15.40 -5.68 9.90
C SER A 161 14.79 -6.70 10.86
N ASP A 162 13.79 -7.46 10.43
CA ASP A 162 13.11 -8.44 11.27
C ASP A 162 13.95 -9.72 11.39
N SER A 163 14.34 -10.07 12.61
CA SER A 163 15.12 -11.27 12.92
C SER A 163 14.38 -12.57 12.55
N ASN A 164 13.04 -12.57 12.57
CA ASN A 164 12.25 -13.75 12.19
C ASN A 164 12.37 -14.04 10.70
N VAL A 165 12.38 -12.97 9.88
CA VAL A 165 12.56 -13.06 8.43
C VAL A 165 13.94 -13.62 8.12
N LEU A 166 14.97 -13.10 8.78
CA LEU A 166 16.33 -13.63 8.67
C LEU A 166 16.42 -15.08 9.15
N GLY A 167 15.67 -15.45 10.20
CA GLY A 167 15.56 -16.81 10.70
C GLY A 167 14.97 -17.77 9.67
N ILE A 168 13.86 -17.40 9.02
CA ILE A 168 13.22 -18.20 7.96
C ILE A 168 14.16 -18.36 6.76
N LEU A 169 14.71 -17.25 6.27
CA LEU A 169 15.58 -17.21 5.10
C LEU A 169 16.95 -17.85 5.34
N GLY A 170 17.37 -17.97 6.60
CA GLY A 170 18.60 -18.66 7.01
C GLY A 170 18.42 -20.16 7.29
N GLN A 171 17.19 -20.70 7.23
CA GLN A 171 16.98 -22.14 7.37
C GLN A 171 17.67 -22.86 6.21
N SER A 172 18.60 -23.75 6.51
CA SER A 172 19.04 -24.73 5.50
C SER A 172 17.86 -25.66 5.20
N PRO A 173 17.71 -26.16 3.95
CA PRO A 173 16.65 -27.10 3.63
C PRO A 173 16.65 -28.24 4.64
N LEU A 174 15.50 -28.48 5.27
CA LEU A 174 15.31 -29.41 6.38
C LEU A 174 16.00 -30.75 6.07
N GLN A 175 17.04 -31.11 6.83
CA GLN A 175 17.65 -32.44 6.79
C GLN A 175 16.79 -33.51 7.50
N GLY A 176 15.53 -33.21 7.82
CA GLY A 176 14.67 -34.06 8.65
C GLY A 176 13.40 -34.50 7.94
N GLY A 177 13.44 -35.68 7.32
CA GLY A 177 12.40 -36.72 7.39
C GLY A 177 10.99 -36.50 6.82
N GLU A 178 10.53 -35.28 6.54
CA GLU A 178 9.24 -35.07 5.89
C GLU A 178 9.43 -35.12 4.37
N THR A 179 9.18 -36.29 3.80
CA THR A 179 9.11 -36.48 2.35
C THR A 179 7.93 -35.72 1.80
N PHE A 180 8.12 -34.45 1.46
CA PHE A 180 7.32 -33.82 0.42
C PHE A 180 7.44 -34.70 -0.83
N PRO A 181 6.34 -34.97 -1.55
CA PRO A 181 6.43 -35.75 -2.78
C PRO A 181 7.44 -35.07 -3.70
N ALA A 182 8.54 -35.76 -3.98
CA ALA A 182 9.70 -35.28 -4.75
C ALA A 182 9.40 -34.97 -6.23
N THR A 183 8.12 -34.81 -6.57
CA THR A 183 7.54 -34.45 -7.85
C THR A 183 6.79 -33.12 -7.82
N GLY A 184 6.67 -32.46 -6.66
CA GLY A 184 6.06 -31.14 -6.52
C GLY A 184 6.96 -30.05 -7.08
N GLN A 185 6.59 -29.49 -8.24
CA GLN A 185 7.16 -28.24 -8.74
C GLN A 185 6.70 -27.12 -7.80
N GLU A 186 7.63 -26.24 -7.39
CA GLU A 186 7.25 -25.03 -6.66
C GLU A 186 6.26 -24.21 -7.47
N SER A 187 5.20 -23.77 -6.81
CA SER A 187 4.10 -23.07 -7.47
C SER A 187 3.57 -21.96 -6.57
N CYS A 188 3.12 -20.88 -7.18
CA CYS A 188 2.31 -19.89 -6.52
C CYS A 188 1.16 -19.47 -7.43
N HIS A 189 -0.04 -19.38 -6.86
CA HIS A 189 -1.22 -18.98 -7.61
C HIS A 189 -2.09 -18.07 -6.77
N ILE A 190 -2.56 -16.98 -7.39
CA ILE A 190 -3.49 -16.06 -6.76
C ILE A 190 -4.86 -16.71 -6.74
N HIS A 191 -5.30 -17.12 -5.56
CA HIS A 191 -6.63 -17.69 -5.33
C HIS A 191 -7.71 -16.60 -5.43
N ARG A 192 -7.45 -15.41 -4.86
CA ARG A 192 -8.41 -14.31 -4.82
C ARG A 192 -7.69 -12.96 -4.88
N PHE A 193 -8.15 -12.09 -5.77
CA PHE A 193 -7.63 -10.74 -5.91
C PHE A 193 -8.76 -9.72 -5.74
N GLN A 194 -8.79 -9.03 -4.61
CA GLN A 194 -9.77 -7.98 -4.31
C GLN A 194 -9.08 -6.72 -3.81
N PRO A 195 -9.70 -5.54 -3.98
CA PRO A 195 -9.15 -4.30 -3.42
C PRO A 195 -8.91 -4.44 -1.92
N GLY A 196 -7.65 -4.28 -1.49
CA GLY A 196 -7.23 -4.40 -0.10
C GLY A 196 -7.25 -5.82 0.48
N HIS A 197 -7.51 -6.86 -0.33
CA HIS A 197 -7.49 -8.25 0.13
C HIS A 197 -7.04 -9.21 -0.97
N ILE A 198 -5.88 -9.84 -0.80
CA ILE A 198 -5.28 -10.75 -1.78
C ILE A 198 -4.94 -12.07 -1.09
N THR A 199 -5.35 -13.18 -1.67
CA THR A 199 -5.06 -14.53 -1.18
C THR A 199 -4.27 -15.28 -2.23
N ILE A 200 -3.12 -15.81 -1.84
CA ILE A 200 -2.21 -16.59 -2.67
C ILE A 200 -1.96 -17.92 -1.99
N GLU A 201 -2.00 -18.99 -2.77
CA GLU A 201 -1.56 -20.30 -2.35
C GLU A 201 -0.17 -20.55 -2.93
N ALA A 202 0.75 -21.07 -2.13
CA ALA A 202 2.13 -21.29 -2.51
C ALA A 202 2.65 -22.63 -1.97
N MET A 203 3.34 -23.38 -2.83
CA MET A 203 4.07 -24.59 -2.47
C MET A 203 5.56 -24.28 -2.61
N VAL A 204 6.29 -24.41 -1.50
CA VAL A 204 7.67 -23.95 -1.35
C VAL A 204 8.54 -25.11 -0.90
N MET A 205 9.60 -25.46 -1.64
CA MET A 205 10.43 -26.63 -1.34
C MET A 205 11.66 -26.30 -0.49
N LYS A 206 12.13 -25.06 -0.59
CA LYS A 206 13.21 -24.49 0.23
C LYS A 206 12.84 -23.05 0.60
N PRO A 207 13.39 -22.46 1.67
CA PRO A 207 13.01 -21.11 2.06
C PRO A 207 13.09 -20.13 0.90
N ALA A 208 12.00 -19.39 0.69
CA ALA A 208 11.82 -18.55 -0.47
C ALA A 208 11.11 -17.25 -0.08
N ILE A 209 11.16 -16.27 -0.97
CA ILE A 209 10.34 -15.07 -0.88
C ILE A 209 9.21 -15.20 -1.89
N LEU A 210 7.99 -15.21 -1.39
CA LEU A 210 6.81 -15.01 -2.22
C LEU A 210 6.67 -13.52 -2.48
N VAL A 211 6.93 -13.12 -3.73
CA VAL A 211 6.83 -11.74 -4.18
C VAL A 211 5.45 -11.52 -4.78
N LEU A 212 4.84 -10.41 -4.40
CA LEU A 212 3.65 -9.86 -5.01
C LEU A 212 4.08 -8.56 -5.70
N ALA A 213 3.95 -8.51 -7.03
CA ALA A 213 4.27 -7.37 -7.89
C ALA A 213 3.24 -6.22 -7.74
N GLU A 214 2.88 -5.92 -6.50
CA GLU A 214 2.05 -4.82 -6.07
C GLU A 214 2.87 -3.85 -5.25
N GLN A 215 2.43 -2.60 -5.25
CA GLN A 215 3.11 -1.54 -4.55
C GLN A 215 3.12 -1.75 -3.02
N PHE A 216 4.30 -1.63 -2.43
CA PHE A 216 4.50 -1.64 -0.99
C PHE A 216 3.86 -0.41 -0.34
N LEU A 217 2.96 -0.66 0.60
CA LEU A 217 2.39 0.35 1.49
C LEU A 217 2.44 -0.16 2.94
N SER A 218 2.73 0.71 3.89
CA SER A 218 2.86 0.37 5.33
C SER A 218 1.56 -0.14 5.96
N GLY A 219 0.40 0.16 5.36
CA GLY A 219 -0.91 -0.31 5.83
C GLY A 219 -1.21 -1.79 5.54
N TRP A 220 -0.39 -2.44 4.71
CA TRP A 220 -0.57 -3.87 4.42
C TRP A 220 -0.13 -4.75 5.59
N ARG A 221 -0.88 -5.85 5.79
CA ARG A 221 -0.60 -6.92 6.74
C ARG A 221 -0.65 -8.25 6.02
N VAL A 222 0.25 -9.15 6.38
CA VAL A 222 0.35 -10.49 5.81
C VAL A 222 0.03 -11.50 6.89
N ARG A 223 -0.93 -12.38 6.62
CA ARG A 223 -1.18 -13.58 7.41
C ARG A 223 -0.72 -14.78 6.60
N VAL A 224 0.17 -15.58 7.18
CA VAL A 224 0.63 -16.85 6.59
C VAL A 224 0.00 -17.97 7.39
N GLN A 225 -0.58 -18.94 6.70
CA GLN A 225 -1.24 -20.09 7.29
C GLN A 225 -0.84 -21.35 6.53
N SER A 226 -0.47 -22.42 7.22
CA SER A 226 -0.23 -23.72 6.60
C SER A 226 -1.54 -24.32 6.08
N GLN A 227 -1.48 -25.12 5.02
CA GLN A 227 -2.67 -25.72 4.41
C GLN A 227 -3.45 -26.67 5.35
N ASP A 228 -2.77 -27.29 6.31
CA ASP A 228 -3.34 -28.12 7.37
C ASP A 228 -3.87 -27.30 8.58
N HIS A 229 -3.77 -25.96 8.53
CA HIS A 229 -4.09 -25.03 9.60
C HIS A 229 -3.33 -25.24 10.93
N SER A 230 -2.27 -26.05 10.95
CA SER A 230 -1.47 -26.30 12.16
C SER A 230 -0.65 -25.10 12.59
N THR A 231 -0.21 -24.29 11.62
CA THR A 231 0.69 -23.16 11.84
C THR A 231 0.13 -21.91 11.19
N SER A 232 0.07 -20.80 11.95
CA SER A 232 -0.28 -19.50 11.39
C SER A 232 0.44 -18.37 12.12
N TRP A 233 0.89 -17.37 11.38
CA TRP A 233 1.48 -16.16 11.94
C TRP A 233 1.10 -14.93 11.12
N GLU A 234 1.20 -13.77 11.75
CA GLU A 234 1.04 -12.48 11.10
C GLU A 234 2.36 -11.73 11.05
N THR A 235 2.62 -11.07 9.94
CA THR A 235 3.81 -10.24 9.76
C THR A 235 3.50 -9.02 8.88
N SER A 236 4.40 -8.04 8.92
CA SER A 236 4.39 -6.94 7.95
C SER A 236 4.99 -7.44 6.64
N PRO A 237 4.49 -6.98 5.48
CA PRO A 237 5.12 -7.35 4.21
C PRO A 237 6.58 -6.91 4.20
N LEU A 238 7.41 -7.69 3.53
CA LEU A 238 8.75 -7.30 3.13
C LEU A 238 8.67 -6.33 1.97
N ARG A 239 9.62 -5.40 1.92
CA ARG A 239 9.77 -4.53 0.76
C ARG A 239 10.82 -5.13 -0.16
N VAL A 240 10.41 -5.47 -1.38
CA VAL A 240 11.22 -6.15 -2.39
C VAL A 240 11.48 -5.18 -3.54
N ASN A 241 12.73 -5.03 -3.95
CA ASN A 241 13.17 -4.06 -4.95
C ASN A 241 12.56 -2.66 -4.72
N ARG A 242 12.52 -2.21 -3.46
CA ARG A 242 11.94 -0.92 -2.98
C ARG A 242 10.44 -0.72 -3.18
N ILE A 243 9.84 -1.30 -4.21
CA ILE A 243 8.50 -0.97 -4.69
C ILE A 243 7.54 -2.14 -4.45
N MET A 244 8.00 -3.38 -4.58
CA MET A 244 7.15 -4.56 -4.47
C MET A 244 6.99 -5.03 -3.02
N MET A 245 5.98 -5.86 -2.80
CA MET A 245 5.77 -6.55 -1.53
C MET A 245 6.26 -8.00 -1.61
N GLY A 246 6.71 -8.53 -0.48
CA GLY A 246 6.97 -9.96 -0.36
C GLY A 246 6.72 -10.49 1.04
N VAL A 247 6.83 -11.80 1.18
CA VAL A 247 6.87 -12.47 2.49
C VAL A 247 7.85 -13.64 2.41
N ALA A 248 8.64 -13.83 3.47
CA ALA A 248 9.50 -15.00 3.60
C ALA A 248 8.65 -16.21 4.02
N LEU A 249 8.79 -17.31 3.28
CA LEU A 249 8.11 -18.56 3.54
C LEU A 249 9.15 -19.66 3.80
N PRO A 250 9.01 -20.44 4.89
CA PRO A 250 9.77 -21.67 5.05
C PRO A 250 9.25 -22.74 4.07
N PRO A 251 9.93 -23.89 3.94
CA PRO A 251 9.43 -25.01 3.13
C PRO A 251 8.05 -25.45 3.63
N GLY A 252 7.13 -25.72 2.71
CA GLY A 252 5.77 -26.16 3.02
C GLY A 252 4.71 -25.65 2.04
N GLU A 253 3.46 -25.99 2.34
CA GLU A 253 2.27 -25.53 1.63
C GLU A 253 1.59 -24.42 2.44
N TRP A 254 1.48 -23.24 1.83
CA TRP A 254 1.08 -22.01 2.49
C TRP A 254 -0.07 -21.33 1.79
N GLN A 255 -1.04 -20.87 2.57
CA GLN A 255 -1.98 -19.84 2.17
C GLN A 255 -1.54 -18.50 2.77
N VAL A 256 -1.24 -17.55 1.90
CA VAL A 256 -0.80 -16.21 2.27
C VAL A 256 -1.90 -15.21 1.93
N THR A 257 -2.35 -14.49 2.96
CA THR A 257 -3.40 -13.47 2.84
C THR A 257 -2.82 -12.09 3.15
N TRP A 258 -2.81 -11.21 2.15
CA TRP A 258 -2.56 -9.79 2.32
C TRP A 258 -3.88 -9.06 2.60
N SER A 259 -3.88 -8.22 3.62
CA SER A 259 -4.99 -7.34 3.93
C SER A 259 -4.49 -5.90 4.15
N TYR A 260 -5.13 -4.94 3.50
CA TYR A 260 -4.81 -3.53 3.66
C TYR A 260 -5.69 -2.93 4.75
N ARG A 261 -5.06 -2.32 5.75
CA ARG A 261 -5.73 -1.54 6.78
C ARG A 261 -5.21 -0.11 6.71
N ASP A 262 -6.05 0.79 6.21
CA ASP A 262 -5.74 2.21 6.18
C ASP A 262 -5.56 2.73 7.63
N PRO A 263 -4.37 3.23 8.00
CA PRO A 263 -4.13 3.75 9.34
C PRO A 263 -5.02 4.97 9.68
N GLY A 264 -5.49 5.72 8.68
CA GLY A 264 -6.31 6.93 8.87
C GLY A 264 -7.81 6.68 8.99
N LEU A 265 -8.31 5.54 8.50
CA LEU A 265 -9.76 5.28 8.41
C LEU A 265 -10.44 5.28 9.78
N GLY A 266 -9.79 4.71 10.80
CA GLY A 266 -10.33 4.68 12.16
C GLY A 266 -10.48 6.08 12.77
N LEU A 267 -9.52 6.98 12.52
CA LEU A 267 -9.57 8.36 12.99
C LEU A 267 -10.69 9.13 12.29
N GLY A 268 -10.83 8.97 10.97
CA GLY A 268 -11.91 9.60 10.19
C GLY A 268 -13.30 9.16 10.65
N ALA A 269 -13.48 7.86 10.93
CA ALA A 269 -14.72 7.31 11.46
C ALA A 269 -15.04 7.88 12.86
N ALA A 270 -14.04 7.99 13.74
CA ALA A 270 -14.22 8.56 15.07
C ALA A 270 -14.63 10.04 15.02
N ILE A 271 -13.95 10.86 14.22
CA ILE A 271 -14.30 12.28 14.04
C ILE A 271 -15.72 12.43 13.48
N SER A 272 -16.06 11.61 12.49
CA SER A 272 -17.41 11.61 11.90
C SER A 272 -18.47 11.22 12.93
N GLY A 273 -18.20 10.19 13.75
CA GLY A 273 -19.08 9.78 14.84
C GLY A 273 -19.29 10.89 15.86
N MET A 274 -18.23 11.60 16.27
CA MET A 274 -18.32 12.75 17.18
C MET A 274 -19.12 13.90 16.58
N ALA A 275 -18.95 14.18 15.28
CA ALA A 275 -19.72 15.22 14.59
C ALA A 275 -21.22 14.89 14.58
N TRP A 276 -21.59 13.65 14.22
CA TRP A 276 -22.97 13.18 14.26
C TRP A 276 -23.57 13.21 15.67
N PHE A 277 -22.81 12.76 16.67
CA PHE A 277 -23.23 12.79 18.06
C PHE A 277 -23.51 14.23 18.54
N THR A 278 -22.65 15.18 18.17
CA THR A 278 -22.83 16.60 18.48
C THR A 278 -24.09 17.18 17.81
N LEU A 279 -24.35 16.83 16.54
CA LEU A 279 -25.56 17.26 15.83
C LEU A 279 -26.84 16.70 16.48
N ILE A 280 -26.82 15.45 16.93
CA ILE A 280 -27.95 14.82 17.64
C ILE A 280 -28.22 15.55 18.97
N ILE A 281 -27.17 15.87 19.74
CA ILE A 281 -27.32 16.65 20.98
C ILE A 281 -27.93 18.03 20.69
N LEU A 282 -27.42 18.76 19.69
CA LEU A 282 -27.96 20.08 19.35
C LEU A 282 -29.42 20.01 18.89
N ALA A 283 -29.77 19.01 18.09
CA ALA A 283 -31.15 18.80 17.65
C ALA A 283 -32.09 18.49 18.82
N THR A 284 -31.69 17.59 19.72
CA THR A 284 -32.50 17.23 20.90
C THR A 284 -32.69 18.40 21.85
N VAL A 285 -31.62 19.16 22.15
CA VAL A 285 -31.71 20.39 22.96
C VAL A 285 -32.69 21.39 22.33
N ARG A 286 -32.61 21.60 21.00
CA ARG A 286 -33.51 22.52 20.29
C ARG A 286 -34.97 22.08 20.36
N VAL A 287 -35.25 20.79 20.23
CA VAL A 287 -36.60 20.22 20.34
C VAL A 287 -37.15 20.36 21.76
N VAL A 288 -36.34 20.03 22.77
CA VAL A 288 -36.73 20.18 24.20
C VAL A 288 -37.03 21.64 24.51
N TRP A 289 -36.16 22.55 24.06
CA TRP A 289 -36.34 23.98 24.29
C TRP A 289 -37.60 24.53 23.60
N ALA A 290 -37.85 24.13 22.34
CA ALA A 290 -39.07 24.50 21.63
C ALA A 290 -40.34 23.98 22.32
N ASN A 291 -40.29 22.77 22.88
CA ASN A 291 -41.41 22.19 23.64
C ASN A 291 -41.66 22.93 24.96
N GLN A 292 -40.59 23.31 25.69
CA GLN A 292 -40.71 24.09 26.93
C GLN A 292 -41.24 25.51 26.69
N CYS A 293 -40.81 26.17 25.61
CA CYS A 293 -41.37 27.48 25.23
C CYS A 293 -42.87 27.38 24.91
N ARG A 294 -43.29 26.32 24.20
CA ARG A 294 -44.73 26.08 23.91
C ARG A 294 -45.54 25.84 25.18
N SER A 295 -45.02 25.10 26.17
CA SER A 295 -45.72 24.87 27.43
C SER A 295 -45.83 26.15 28.27
N SER A 296 -44.77 26.97 28.32
CA SER A 296 -44.78 28.27 29.01
C SER A 296 -45.76 29.27 28.38
N GLN A 297 -45.92 29.24 27.05
CA GLN A 297 -46.88 30.11 26.36
C GLN A 297 -48.33 29.70 26.63
N LYS A 298 -48.63 28.39 26.71
CA LYS A 298 -49.98 27.90 27.06
C LYS A 298 -50.41 28.30 28.47
N SER A 299 -49.51 28.25 29.46
CA SER A 299 -49.86 28.60 30.85
C SER A 299 -50.15 30.10 31.03
N LYS A 300 -49.43 30.98 30.30
CA LYS A 300 -49.71 32.43 30.30
C LYS A 300 -51.06 32.76 29.66
N LEU A 301 -51.43 32.06 28.58
CA LEU A 301 -52.71 32.25 27.89
C LEU A 301 -53.91 31.82 28.74
N SER A 302 -53.80 30.70 29.47
CA SER A 302 -54.85 30.28 30.41
C SER A 302 -55.02 31.25 31.58
N ALA A 303 -53.92 31.82 32.10
CA ALA A 303 -53.99 32.83 33.16
C ALA A 303 -54.64 34.14 32.67
N PHE A 304 -54.36 34.57 31.45
CA PHE A 304 -54.96 35.76 30.86
C PHE A 304 -56.47 35.59 30.62
N LEU A 305 -56.89 34.45 30.06
CA LEU A 305 -58.32 34.15 29.86
C LEU A 305 -59.10 34.06 31.18
N ALA A 306 -58.50 33.54 32.25
CA ALA A 306 -59.12 33.51 33.56
C ALA A 306 -59.31 34.92 34.18
N SER A 307 -58.44 35.87 33.83
CA SER A 307 -58.49 37.26 34.34
C SER A 307 -59.52 38.15 33.63
N CYS A 308 -59.96 37.81 32.41
CA CYS A 308 -60.93 38.61 31.65
C CYS A 308 -62.38 38.09 31.74
N GLY A 309 -62.61 36.98 32.45
CA GLY A 309 -63.93 36.34 32.56
C GLY A 309 -64.71 36.63 33.85
N GLY A 310 -64.24 37.53 34.70
CA GLY A 310 -64.92 38.00 35.91
C GLY A 310 -65.14 39.51 35.86
#